data_AF-A0A9Q9MSM4-F1
#
_entry.id   AF-A0A9Q9MSM4-F1
#
_cell.length_a   1.000
_cell.length_b   1.000
_cell.length_c   1.000
_cell.angle_alpha   90.00
_cell.angle_beta   90.00
_cell.angle_gamma   90.00
#
_symmetry.space_group_name_H-M   'P 1'
#
loop_
_entity.id
_entity.type
_entity.pdbx_description
1 polymer ?
#
loop_
_entity_poly.entity_id
_entity_poly.type
_entity_poly.pdbx_seq_one_letter_code
_entity_poly.pdbx_strand_id
1 'polypeptide(L)'
;MIIHEEGYVYNFNFHLVFVTKYRRKIFDTQEKVAAMKAILQRQAAISEVTVSQLEVMPDHVHMLISFKPKYAPSNIVKNLKGASARIWFKKYPETKKLLWGGHLWSPSYYMGTLGDMSKEVVERYIESQYTEAMRRQLKGYYGKNR
;
A
#
# COMPACT_ATOMS: atom_id res chain seq x y z
N MET A 1 -3.18 -0.53 -12.24
CA MET A 1 -4.40 0.17 -12.72
C MET A 1 -4.12 1.66 -12.80
N ILE A 2 -4.37 2.28 -13.95
CA ILE A 2 -4.30 3.74 -14.14
C ILE A 2 -5.68 4.32 -13.77
N ILE A 3 -5.70 5.34 -12.92
CA ILE A 3 -6.92 6.01 -12.44
C ILE A 3 -6.88 7.48 -12.88
N HIS A 4 -8.02 7.97 -13.38
CA HIS A 4 -8.21 9.35 -13.81
C HIS A 4 -9.05 10.11 -12.77
N GLU A 5 -8.55 11.26 -12.33
CA GLU A 5 -9.24 12.19 -11.44
C GLU A 5 -9.25 13.59 -12.06
N GLU A 6 -10.04 14.50 -11.50
CA GLU A 6 -10.01 15.89 -11.93
C GLU A 6 -8.63 16.51 -11.63
N GLY A 7 -7.90 16.86 -12.69
CA GLY A 7 -6.59 17.50 -12.60
C GLY A 7 -5.37 16.57 -12.51
N TYR A 8 -5.53 15.25 -12.42
CA TYR A 8 -4.40 14.31 -12.44
C TYR A 8 -4.78 12.87 -12.82
N VAL A 9 -3.80 12.14 -13.35
CA VAL A 9 -3.89 10.71 -13.68
C VAL A 9 -2.78 9.99 -12.94
N TYR A 10 -3.05 8.83 -12.35
CA TYR A 10 -2.05 8.13 -11.54
C TYR A 10 -2.10 6.60 -11.67
N ASN A 11 -0.92 5.98 -11.55
CA ASN A 11 -0.75 4.54 -11.36
C ASN A 11 -0.05 4.34 -10.01
N PHE A 12 -0.84 4.16 -8.95
CA PHE A 12 -0.36 4.24 -7.56
C PHE A 12 -0.78 2.99 -6.78
N ASN A 13 -0.21 1.86 -7.19
CA ASN A 13 -0.53 0.55 -6.65
C ASN A 13 0.60 0.08 -5.71
N PHE A 14 0.22 -0.58 -4.61
CA PHE A 14 1.15 -1.07 -3.61
C PHE A 14 0.82 -2.49 -3.19
N HIS A 15 1.88 -3.28 -2.99
CA HIS A 15 1.84 -4.50 -2.21
C HIS A 15 2.15 -4.16 -0.75
N LEU A 16 1.14 -4.20 0.11
CA LEU A 16 1.25 -3.99 1.55
C LEU A 16 1.24 -5.32 2.28
N VAL A 17 2.21 -5.52 3.18
CA VAL A 17 2.24 -6.65 4.10
C VAL A 17 2.44 -6.16 5.52
N PHE A 18 1.65 -6.69 6.45
CA PHE A 18 1.93 -6.53 7.87
C PHE A 18 1.60 -7.82 8.62
N VAL A 19 2.34 -8.03 9.71
CA VAL A 19 2.34 -9.28 10.47
C VAL A 19 1.78 -9.07 11.86
N THR A 20 1.19 -10.11 12.43
CA THR A 20 0.75 -10.12 13.83
C THR A 20 1.96 -9.92 14.75
N LYS A 21 1.71 -9.38 15.94
CA LYS A 21 2.76 -9.20 16.93
C LYS A 21 3.38 -10.56 17.26
N TYR A 22 4.71 -10.63 17.19
CA TYR A 22 5.51 -11.84 17.36
C TYR A 22 5.19 -12.98 16.37
N ARG A 23 4.61 -12.69 15.19
CA ARG A 23 4.21 -13.71 14.19
C ARG A 23 3.29 -14.78 14.78
N ARG A 24 2.49 -14.43 15.79
CA ARG A 24 1.52 -15.37 16.39
C ARG A 24 0.44 -15.72 15.36
N LYS A 25 0.10 -16.99 15.27
CA LYS A 25 -0.96 -17.50 14.39
C LYS A 25 -2.34 -17.17 14.98
N ILE A 26 -2.79 -15.93 14.80
CA ILE A 26 -4.06 -15.42 15.35
C ILE A 26 -5.24 -15.81 14.45
N PHE A 27 -5.02 -15.83 13.13
CA PHE A 27 -6.04 -16.14 12.14
C PHE A 27 -6.00 -17.62 11.77
N ASP A 28 -6.15 -18.47 12.77
CA ASP A 28 -5.96 -19.92 12.70
C ASP A 28 -7.20 -20.71 12.25
N THR A 29 -8.35 -20.04 12.09
CA THR A 29 -9.59 -20.63 11.58
C THR A 29 -10.11 -19.85 10.38
N GLN A 30 -10.87 -20.53 9.51
CA GLN A 30 -11.49 -19.89 8.35
C GLN A 30 -12.45 -18.76 8.75
N GLU A 31 -13.13 -18.89 9.89
CA GLU A 31 -13.98 -17.85 10.44
C GLU A 31 -13.18 -16.59 10.79
N LYS A 32 -12.04 -16.75 11.46
CA LYS A 32 -11.16 -15.64 11.84
C LYS A 32 -10.52 -14.97 10.63
N VAL A 33 -10.10 -15.76 9.64
CA VAL A 33 -9.60 -15.28 8.34
C VAL A 33 -10.68 -14.42 7.67
N ALA A 34 -11.90 -14.94 7.53
CA ALA A 34 -13.02 -14.23 6.90
C ALA A 34 -13.39 -12.95 7.66
N ALA A 35 -13.39 -12.99 9.00
CA ALA A 35 -13.66 -11.83 9.84
C ALA A 35 -12.60 -10.73 9.66
N MET A 36 -11.31 -11.08 9.62
CA MET A 36 -10.24 -10.10 9.42
C MET A 36 -10.28 -9.52 8.00
N LYS A 37 -10.56 -10.35 6.99
CA LYS A 37 -10.81 -9.85 5.63
C LYS A 37 -11.90 -8.78 5.68
N ALA A 38 -13.11 -9.13 6.12
CA ALA A 38 -14.25 -8.21 6.17
C ALA A 38 -13.95 -6.89 6.91
N ILE A 39 -13.20 -6.95 8.02
CA ILE A 39 -12.75 -5.76 8.76
C ILE A 39 -11.86 -4.89 7.87
N LEU A 40 -10.82 -5.46 7.26
CA LEU A 40 -9.87 -4.73 6.42
C LEU A 40 -10.54 -4.16 5.16
N GLN A 41 -11.41 -4.91 4.47
CA GLN A 41 -12.17 -4.37 3.33
C GLN A 41 -13.00 -3.16 3.74
N ARG A 42 -13.73 -3.25 4.86
CA ARG A 42 -14.54 -2.12 5.35
C ARG A 42 -13.68 -0.91 5.71
N GLN A 43 -12.55 -1.12 6.40
CA GLN A 43 -11.67 -0.02 6.78
C GLN A 43 -10.99 0.63 5.58
N ALA A 44 -10.63 -0.15 4.56
CA ALA A 44 -10.09 0.35 3.32
C ALA A 44 -11.10 1.24 2.60
N ALA A 45 -12.36 0.80 2.46
CA ALA A 45 -13.43 1.61 1.86
C ALA A 45 -13.65 2.94 2.58
N ILE A 46 -13.69 2.93 3.93
CA ILE A 46 -13.82 4.15 4.74
C ILE A 46 -12.63 5.11 4.53
N SER A 47 -11.44 4.56 4.25
CA SER A 47 -10.20 5.32 4.07
C SER A 47 -9.94 5.70 2.61
N GLU A 48 -10.93 5.55 1.71
CA GLU A 48 -10.77 5.76 0.25
C GLU A 48 -9.61 4.93 -0.36
N VAL A 49 -9.40 3.72 0.17
CA VAL A 49 -8.41 2.76 -0.33
C VAL A 49 -9.14 1.70 -1.14
N THR A 50 -8.77 1.58 -2.41
CA THR A 50 -9.20 0.48 -3.26
C THR A 50 -8.36 -0.76 -2.96
N VAL A 51 -9.02 -1.90 -2.75
CA VAL A 51 -8.36 -3.19 -2.49
C VAL A 51 -8.64 -4.11 -3.68
N SER A 52 -7.63 -4.40 -4.48
CA SER A 52 -7.77 -5.33 -5.62
C SER A 52 -7.62 -6.78 -5.21
N GLN A 53 -6.78 -7.06 -4.20
CA GLN A 53 -6.60 -8.39 -3.64
C GLN A 53 -6.30 -8.31 -2.14
N LEU A 54 -6.86 -9.23 -1.36
CA LEU A 54 -6.62 -9.35 0.07
C LEU A 54 -6.53 -10.81 0.49
N GLU A 55 -5.36 -11.19 1.00
CA GLU A 55 -5.14 -12.48 1.63
C GLU A 55 -4.75 -12.33 3.10
N VAL A 56 -5.32 -13.20 3.93
CA VAL A 56 -5.06 -13.27 5.37
C VAL A 56 -4.54 -14.66 5.65
N MET A 57 -3.27 -14.73 6.04
CA MET A 57 -2.58 -15.92 6.50
C MET A 57 -2.63 -15.98 8.03
N PRO A 58 -2.28 -17.10 8.68
CA PRO A 58 -2.44 -17.24 10.12
C PRO A 58 -1.77 -16.13 10.96
N ASP A 59 -0.61 -15.61 10.53
CA ASP A 59 0.19 -14.63 11.24
C ASP A 59 0.44 -13.32 10.45
N HIS A 60 -0.12 -13.15 9.25
CA HIS A 60 0.13 -11.97 8.43
C HIS A 60 -0.93 -11.74 7.35
N VAL A 61 -0.93 -10.56 6.75
CA VAL A 61 -1.85 -10.21 5.66
C VAL A 61 -1.08 -9.65 4.46
N HIS A 62 -1.58 -9.94 3.26
CA HIS A 62 -1.13 -9.37 1.99
C HIS A 62 -2.27 -8.56 1.40
N MET A 63 -2.01 -7.30 1.04
CA MET A 63 -2.99 -6.44 0.38
C MET A 63 -2.39 -5.86 -0.90
N LEU A 64 -3.10 -5.99 -2.01
CA LEU A 64 -2.87 -5.20 -3.21
C LEU A 64 -3.81 -4.00 -3.16
N ILE A 65 -3.26 -2.80 -2.94
CA ILE A 65 -4.04 -1.59 -2.69
C ILE A 65 -3.66 -0.43 -3.61
N SER A 66 -4.61 0.48 -3.80
CA SER A 66 -4.42 1.77 -4.47
C SER A 66 -5.21 2.84 -3.73
N PHE A 67 -4.70 4.07 -3.70
CA PHE A 67 -5.34 5.22 -3.06
C PHE A 67 -4.89 6.52 -3.73
N LYS A 68 -5.56 7.65 -3.44
CA LYS A 68 -5.21 8.93 -4.05
C LYS A 68 -3.80 9.38 -3.60
N PRO A 69 -2.94 9.91 -4.50
CA PRO A 69 -1.57 10.34 -4.16
C PRO A 69 -1.47 11.43 -3.08
N LYS A 70 -2.55 12.15 -2.80
CA LYS A 70 -2.62 13.13 -1.69
C LYS A 70 -2.48 12.49 -0.31
N TYR A 71 -2.71 11.18 -0.19
CA TYR A 71 -2.60 10.45 1.08
C TYR A 71 -1.18 9.89 1.27
N ALA A 72 -0.57 10.21 2.41
CA ALA A 72 0.70 9.61 2.80
C ALA A 72 0.51 8.10 3.06
N PRO A 73 1.33 7.20 2.48
CA PRO A 73 1.13 5.76 2.66
C PRO A 73 1.25 5.30 4.11
N SER A 74 2.13 5.93 4.89
CA SER A 74 2.27 5.65 6.33
C SER A 74 0.97 5.90 7.10
N ASN A 75 0.18 6.90 6.71
CA ASN A 75 -1.13 7.18 7.30
C ASN A 75 -2.15 6.10 6.93
N ILE A 76 -2.15 5.62 5.68
CA ILE A 76 -2.98 4.50 5.23
C ILE A 76 -2.69 3.26 6.09
N VAL A 77 -1.42 2.90 6.24
CA VAL A 77 -1.02 1.72 7.03
C VAL A 77 -1.38 1.88 8.51
N LYS A 78 -1.16 3.07 9.10
CA LYS A 78 -1.55 3.38 10.48
C LYS A 78 -3.06 3.19 10.68
N ASN A 79 -3.89 3.69 9.76
CA ASN A 79 -5.34 3.60 9.84
C ASN A 79 -5.81 2.14 9.71
N LEU A 80 -5.35 1.42 8.70
CA LEU A 80 -5.71 0.01 8.49
C LEU A 80 -5.33 -0.86 9.70
N LYS A 81 -4.09 -0.77 10.19
CA LYS A 81 -3.61 -1.56 11.34
C LYS A 81 -4.32 -1.16 12.63
N GLY A 82 -4.44 0.13 12.92
CA GLY A 82 -5.04 0.62 14.15
C GLY A 82 -6.54 0.30 14.25
N ALA A 83 -7.29 0.59 13.19
CA ALA A 83 -8.73 0.35 13.16
C ALA A 83 -9.06 -1.15 13.16
N SER A 84 -8.34 -1.95 12.35
CA SER A 84 -8.54 -3.41 12.34
C SER A 84 -8.24 -4.05 13.69
N ALA A 85 -7.14 -3.68 14.35
CA ALA A 85 -6.80 -4.18 15.68
C ALA A 85 -7.88 -3.85 16.71
N ARG A 86 -8.37 -2.61 16.72
CA ARG A 86 -9.42 -2.16 17.65
C ARG A 86 -10.71 -2.94 17.43
N ILE A 87 -11.14 -3.13 16.18
CA ILE A 87 -12.36 -3.88 15.86
C ILE A 87 -12.18 -5.36 16.20
N TRP A 88 -11.03 -5.93 15.86
CA TRP A 88 -10.69 -7.33 16.16
C TRP A 88 -10.79 -7.60 17.66
N PHE A 89 -10.15 -6.80 18.51
CA PHE A 89 -10.19 -7.02 19.96
C PHE A 89 -11.55 -6.79 20.60
N LYS A 90 -12.48 -6.08 19.94
CA LYS A 90 -13.88 -6.00 20.38
C LYS A 90 -14.64 -7.29 20.06
N LYS A 91 -14.37 -7.91 18.91
CA LYS A 91 -15.05 -9.13 18.46
C LYS A 91 -14.44 -10.41 19.07
N TYR A 92 -13.12 -10.43 19.25
CA TYR A 92 -12.31 -11.56 19.72
C TYR A 92 -11.44 -11.14 20.91
N PRO A 93 -12.04 -10.75 22.05
CA PRO A 93 -11.32 -10.23 23.21
C PRO A 93 -10.30 -11.22 23.80
N GLU A 94 -10.53 -12.52 23.65
CA GLU A 94 -9.64 -13.60 24.06
C GLU A 94 -8.27 -13.55 23.36
N THR A 95 -8.20 -12.95 22.15
CA THR A 95 -6.95 -12.73 21.41
C THR A 95 -5.93 -11.92 22.24
N LYS A 96 -6.39 -11.03 23.14
CA LYS A 96 -5.50 -10.23 23.99
C LYS A 96 -4.60 -11.09 24.88
N LYS A 97 -5.09 -12.26 25.32
CA LYS A 97 -4.31 -13.18 26.17
C LYS A 97 -3.11 -13.79 25.43
N LEU A 98 -3.19 -13.87 24.11
CA LEU A 98 -2.13 -14.40 23.25
C LEU A 98 -1.07 -13.35 22.90
N LEU A 99 -1.38 -12.06 23.12
CA LEU A 99 -0.60 -10.92 22.65
C LEU A 99 -0.29 -9.97 23.81
N TRP A 100 0.82 -10.23 24.50
CA TRP A 100 1.32 -9.39 25.58
C TRP A 100 1.37 -7.92 25.15
N GLY A 101 0.79 -7.04 25.97
CA GLY A 101 0.67 -5.60 25.67
C GLY A 101 -0.54 -5.20 24.80
N GLY A 102 -1.42 -6.13 24.41
CA GLY A 102 -2.68 -5.80 23.75
C GLY A 102 -2.52 -5.24 22.33
N HIS A 103 -1.42 -5.57 21.65
CA HIS A 103 -1.16 -5.15 20.27
C HIS A 103 -1.37 -6.31 19.29
N LEU A 104 -2.30 -6.16 18.34
CA LEU A 104 -2.57 -7.19 17.33
C LEU A 104 -1.40 -7.32 16.34
N TRP A 105 -0.91 -6.19 15.84
CA TRP A 105 0.08 -6.13 14.76
C TRP A 105 1.47 -5.79 15.30
N SER A 106 2.51 -6.26 14.61
CA SER A 106 3.86 -5.73 14.74
C SER A 106 3.86 -4.22 14.42
N PRO A 107 4.74 -3.39 15.01
CA PRO A 107 4.89 -1.99 14.59
C PRO A 107 5.32 -1.88 13.12
N SER A 108 6.17 -2.79 12.63
CA SER A 108 6.67 -2.80 11.25
C SER A 108 5.62 -3.22 10.22
N TYR A 109 5.88 -2.87 8.97
CA TYR A 109 5.15 -3.30 7.78
C TYR A 109 6.10 -3.25 6.58
N TYR A 110 5.76 -3.98 5.53
CA TYR A 110 6.40 -3.88 4.22
C TYR A 110 5.44 -3.19 3.25
N MET A 111 5.97 -2.34 2.39
CA MET A 111 5.21 -1.76 1.30
C MET A 111 6.07 -1.63 0.05
N GLY A 112 5.71 -2.36 -1.00
CA GLY A 112 6.36 -2.29 -2.31
C GLY A 112 5.46 -1.58 -3.32
N THR A 113 6.03 -0.70 -4.14
CA THR A 113 5.31 -0.13 -5.29
C THR A 113 5.17 -1.17 -6.39
N LEU A 114 4.01 -1.23 -7.02
CA LEU A 114 3.76 -2.05 -8.20
C LEU A 114 3.55 -1.11 -9.39
N GLY A 115 4.50 -1.13 -10.33
CA GLY A 115 4.44 -0.35 -11.56
C GLY A 115 5.06 -1.15 -12.70
N ASP A 116 4.37 -1.19 -13.83
CA ASP A 116 4.82 -1.86 -15.06
C ASP A 116 5.89 -1.08 -15.83
N MET A 117 6.35 0.05 -15.29
CA MET A 117 7.32 0.91 -15.96
C MET A 117 8.67 0.75 -15.30
N SER A 118 9.57 0.01 -15.96
CA SER A 118 10.97 0.01 -15.56
C SER A 118 11.56 1.41 -15.70
N LYS A 119 12.60 1.69 -14.91
CA LYS A 119 13.31 2.98 -14.95
C LYS A 119 13.73 3.33 -16.39
N GLU A 120 14.21 2.34 -17.12
CA GLU A 120 14.66 2.47 -18.51
C GLU A 120 13.50 2.79 -19.47
N VAL A 121 12.30 2.25 -19.23
CA VAL A 121 11.11 2.58 -20.02
C VAL A 121 10.68 4.02 -19.78
N VAL A 122 10.69 4.47 -18.52
CA VAL A 122 10.38 5.86 -18.17
C VAL A 122 11.42 6.81 -18.77
N GLU A 123 12.70 6.49 -18.65
CA GLU A 123 13.80 7.30 -19.19
C GLU A 123 13.69 7.42 -20.72
N ARG A 124 13.49 6.31 -21.45
CA ARG A 124 13.27 6.33 -22.90
C ARG A 124 12.02 7.11 -23.29
N TYR A 125 10.94 6.98 -22.54
CA TYR A 125 9.73 7.77 -22.80
C TYR A 125 10.04 9.26 -22.66
N ILE A 126 10.70 9.70 -21.58
CA ILE A 126 11.10 11.09 -21.38
C ILE A 126 12.01 11.57 -22.53
N GLU A 127 13.01 10.77 -22.93
CA GLU A 127 13.91 11.09 -24.04
C GLU A 127 13.17 11.27 -25.38
N SER A 128 12.13 10.47 -25.61
CA SER A 128 11.30 10.54 -26.82
C SER A 128 10.40 11.78 -26.88
N GLN A 129 10.06 12.39 -25.75
CA GLN A 129 9.24 13.61 -25.69
C GLN A 129 10.00 14.88 -26.09
N TYR A 130 11.34 14.85 -26.15
CA TYR A 130 12.11 16.01 -26.61
C TYR A 130 11.99 16.19 -28.11
N THR A 131 11.49 17.35 -28.54
CA THR A 131 11.56 17.78 -29.95
C THR A 131 13.01 18.07 -30.36
N GLU A 132 13.30 18.01 -31.66
CA GLU A 132 14.60 18.37 -32.25
C GLU A 132 15.08 19.77 -31.78
N ALA A 133 14.15 20.73 -31.68
CA ALA A 133 14.40 22.08 -31.20
C ALA A 133 14.81 22.10 -29.72
N MET A 134 14.10 21.37 -28.86
CA MET A 134 14.45 21.24 -27.44
C MET A 134 15.81 20.56 -27.25
N ARG A 135 16.13 19.55 -28.07
CA ARG A 135 17.44 18.86 -28.05
C ARG A 135 18.58 19.81 -28.43
N ARG A 136 18.40 20.67 -29.42
CA ARG A 136 19.38 21.69 -29.82
C ARG A 136 19.60 22.74 -28.73
N GLN A 137 18.52 23.18 -28.08
CA GLN A 137 18.58 24.16 -26.99
C GLN A 137 19.27 23.61 -25.74
N LEU A 138 19.00 22.35 -25.38
CA LEU A 138 19.69 21.63 -24.29
C LEU A 138 21.19 21.46 -24.56
N LYS A 139 21.58 21.07 -25.78
CA LYS A 139 23.00 20.98 -26.18
C LYS A 139 23.70 22.33 -26.10
N GLY A 140 23.03 23.43 -26.47
CA GLY A 140 23.58 24.79 -26.33
C GLY A 140 23.72 25.26 -24.87
N TYR A 141 22.83 24.81 -23.98
CA TYR A 141 22.88 25.13 -22.54
C TYR A 141 23.97 24.34 -21.81
N TYR A 142 24.03 23.02 -22.00
CA TYR A 142 25.04 22.16 -21.35
C TYR A 142 26.42 22.20 -22.04
N GLY A 143 26.47 22.52 -23.33
CA GLY A 143 27.73 22.69 -24.09
C GLY A 143 28.48 23.98 -23.80
N LYS A 144 27.88 24.92 -23.04
CA LYS A 144 28.56 26.14 -22.55
C LYS A 144 29.20 25.99 -21.17
N ASN A 145 28.94 24.87 -20.46
CA ASN A 145 29.43 24.60 -19.10
C ASN A 145 30.47 23.45 -19.07
N ARG A 146 31.22 23.25 -20.15
CA ARG A 146 32.42 22.41 -20.19
C ARG A 146 33.56 23.17 -20.84
#